data_AF-A0A8J5RC05-F1
#
_entry.id   AF-A0A8J5RC05-F1
#
_cell.length_a   1.000
_cell.length_b   1.000
_cell.length_c   1.000
_cell.angle_alpha   90.00
_cell.angle_beta   90.00
_cell.angle_gamma   90.00
#
_symmetry.space_group_name_H-M   'P 1'
#
loop_
_entity.id
_entity.type
_entity.pdbx_description
1 polymer ?
#
loop_
_entity_poly.entity_id
_entity_poly.type
_entity_poly.pdbx_seq_one_letter_code
_entity_poly.pdbx_strand_id
1 'polypeptide(L)'
;MRFDINVKITKLIWINLDINKYLIIVGFFDGRVYGVQINQTNDSIIQQSLYKYESTPDRMNVSLIQEFKRTEKEINFVIAKSYYLIIVTVDNDGKLLRQKYIEFAGFLISGLTLINNNQLLISTQDSKMYLVTSTESDLITESINHEMKASKVNFLGLAHAPSSATFVNVTSPNVLYDHLVNREPSTVYFFNFKGDEWDHWKVLNKKGITLGDHWDCLESIRIRASRDPTPEQILPAIPEDVESLSTHELRIVMWLTLITEVMKNKKLIKKIDNFVGEISEAQPLIFVHSATEFMIKIAKKTLLSNELKLCIHFLRLYMEVFLAGEDESTDKNSAVRQAKNALRATAKLNLIEEEYCNLCGEMVTDLPWNKPTCPKGHQLPRCAITLLQITCLKYRNCPNCGRIFHPLLDNEFGDVKCLYCDIPAIYDNRIVSVGDEVEKNYRNLSLRPLSELENSKMLESENALTEKRAKKRKTNNGDTFTLIVNKNDETITETWQEF
;
A
#
# COMPACT_ATOMS: atom_id res chain seq x y z
N MET A 1 -17.02 -18.42 29.91
CA MET A 1 -17.96 -17.78 28.97
C MET A 1 -18.85 -18.85 28.37
N ARG A 2 -20.12 -18.97 28.79
CA ARG A 2 -21.12 -19.81 28.12
C ARG A 2 -22.26 -18.89 27.72
N PHE A 3 -22.41 -18.62 26.44
CA PHE A 3 -23.71 -18.20 25.95
C PHE A 3 -24.62 -19.41 26.13
N ASP A 4 -25.80 -19.27 26.73
CA ASP A 4 -26.83 -20.33 26.76
C ASP A 4 -27.48 -20.50 25.37
N ILE A 5 -26.64 -20.57 24.34
CA ILE A 5 -26.98 -20.55 22.94
C ILE A 5 -26.07 -21.55 22.24
N ASN A 6 -26.67 -22.63 21.73
CA ASN A 6 -25.97 -23.62 20.92
C ASN A 6 -25.99 -23.22 19.44
N VAL A 7 -25.40 -22.05 19.12
CA VAL A 7 -25.35 -21.49 17.76
C VAL A 7 -23.92 -21.07 17.45
N LYS A 8 -23.46 -21.34 16.22
CA LYS A 8 -22.14 -20.96 15.73
C LYS A 8 -21.97 -19.43 15.76
N ILE A 9 -20.89 -18.98 16.39
CA ILE A 9 -20.41 -17.60 16.28
C ILE A 9 -19.79 -17.41 14.89
N THR A 10 -20.18 -16.35 14.20
CA THR A 10 -19.72 -16.06 12.83
C THR A 10 -18.81 -14.85 12.77
N LYS A 11 -19.01 -13.88 13.66
CA LYS A 11 -18.22 -12.64 13.72
C LYS A 11 -17.99 -12.21 15.15
N LEU A 12 -16.81 -11.64 15.37
CA LEU A 12 -16.38 -11.04 16.63
C LEU A 12 -15.64 -9.75 16.32
N ILE A 13 -15.96 -8.67 17.03
CA ILE A 13 -15.13 -7.46 17.05
C ILE A 13 -14.82 -7.06 18.48
N TRP A 14 -13.64 -6.50 18.67
CA TRP A 14 -13.17 -5.98 19.94
C TRP A 14 -13.22 -4.46 19.91
N ILE A 15 -13.94 -3.87 20.86
CA ILE A 15 -14.06 -2.42 21.01
C ILE A 15 -13.43 -2.05 22.35
N ASN A 16 -12.43 -1.17 22.31
CA ASN A 16 -11.87 -0.59 23.52
C ASN A 16 -12.79 0.52 24.04
N LEU A 17 -13.31 0.41 25.27
CA LEU A 17 -14.15 1.44 25.89
C LEU A 17 -13.31 2.39 26.75
N ASP A 18 -12.37 1.84 27.53
CA ASP A 18 -11.44 2.56 28.43
C ASP A 18 -10.18 1.70 28.68
N ILE A 19 -9.16 2.24 29.35
CA ILE A 19 -7.82 1.64 29.59
C ILE A 19 -7.88 0.16 29.99
N ASN A 20 -8.91 -0.26 30.72
CA ASN A 20 -9.13 -1.64 31.19
C ASN A 20 -10.55 -2.16 30.93
N LYS A 21 -11.33 -1.51 30.07
CA LYS A 21 -12.75 -1.82 29.84
C LYS A 21 -12.96 -2.06 28.37
N TYR A 22 -13.49 -3.22 28.02
CA TYR A 22 -13.66 -3.62 26.62
C TYR A 22 -15.06 -4.17 26.39
N LEU A 23 -15.49 -4.06 25.14
CA LEU A 23 -16.76 -4.58 24.65
C LEU A 23 -16.49 -5.49 23.47
N ILE A 24 -16.85 -6.76 23.60
CA ILE A 24 -16.77 -7.74 22.53
C ILE A 24 -18.15 -7.86 21.89
N ILE A 25 -18.30 -7.43 20.64
CA ILE A 25 -19.54 -7.64 19.90
C ILE A 25 -19.47 -9.01 19.21
N VAL A 26 -20.48 -9.84 19.45
CA VAL A 26 -20.57 -11.23 18.98
C VAL A 26 -21.77 -11.35 18.04
N GLY A 27 -21.51 -11.70 16.79
CA GLY A 27 -22.51 -12.04 15.79
C GLY A 27 -22.66 -13.56 15.64
N PHE A 28 -23.89 -14.02 15.58
CA PHE A 28 -24.24 -15.44 15.46
C PHE A 28 -24.78 -15.77 14.06
N PHE A 29 -24.68 -17.05 13.69
CA PHE A 29 -25.18 -17.56 12.41
C PHE A 29 -26.70 -17.45 12.25
N ASP A 30 -27.45 -17.44 13.34
CA ASP A 30 -28.91 -17.29 13.35
C ASP A 30 -29.39 -15.84 13.39
N GLY A 31 -28.46 -14.88 13.29
CA GLY A 31 -28.73 -13.44 13.27
C GLY A 31 -28.69 -12.74 14.61
N ARG A 32 -28.51 -13.44 15.73
CA ARG A 32 -28.36 -12.75 17.02
C ARG A 32 -27.07 -11.91 17.07
N VAL A 33 -27.09 -10.82 17.82
CA VAL A 33 -25.93 -9.93 18.03
C VAL A 33 -25.88 -9.48 19.48
N TYR A 34 -24.84 -9.89 20.21
CA TYR A 34 -24.66 -9.55 21.62
C TYR A 34 -23.38 -8.73 21.86
N GLY A 35 -23.36 -7.92 22.91
CA GLY A 35 -22.19 -7.24 23.43
C GLY A 35 -21.79 -7.83 24.77
N VAL A 36 -20.55 -8.31 24.89
CA VAL A 36 -19.99 -8.80 26.15
C VAL A 36 -19.01 -7.77 26.66
N GLN A 37 -19.37 -7.13 27.76
CA GLN A 37 -18.47 -6.20 28.43
C GLN A 37 -17.55 -6.97 29.37
N ILE A 38 -16.27 -6.70 29.24
CA ILE A 38 -15.22 -7.29 30.04
C ILE A 38 -14.36 -6.20 30.65
N ASN A 39 -13.92 -6.42 31.89
CA ASN A 39 -12.91 -5.59 32.54
C ASN A 39 -11.64 -6.40 32.72
N GLN A 40 -10.51 -5.81 32.38
CA GLN A 40 -9.20 -6.34 32.68
C GLN A 40 -8.73 -5.78 34.00
N THR A 41 -8.41 -6.68 34.91
CA THR A 41 -7.65 -6.40 36.13
C THR A 41 -6.24 -6.95 35.93
N ASN A 42 -5.27 -6.53 36.76
CA ASN A 42 -3.87 -6.96 36.62
C ASN A 42 -3.69 -8.49 36.54
N ASP A 43 -4.60 -9.26 37.16
CA ASP A 43 -4.49 -10.72 37.26
C ASP A 43 -5.64 -11.50 36.58
N SER A 44 -6.69 -10.84 36.06
CA SER A 44 -7.84 -11.56 35.48
C SER A 44 -8.73 -10.71 34.55
N ILE A 45 -9.41 -11.39 33.62
CA ILE A 45 -10.47 -10.82 32.78
C ILE A 45 -11.83 -11.22 33.37
N ILE A 46 -12.61 -10.23 33.80
CA ILE A 46 -13.92 -10.43 34.43
C ILE A 46 -15.02 -9.94 33.49
N GLN A 47 -16.01 -10.79 33.20
CA GLN A 47 -17.21 -10.36 32.51
C GLN A 47 -18.05 -9.49 33.43
N GLN A 48 -18.33 -8.26 33.02
CA GLN A 48 -19.14 -7.32 33.80
C GLN A 48 -20.61 -7.35 33.38
N SER A 49 -20.89 -7.40 32.07
CA SER A 49 -22.27 -7.28 31.55
C SER A 49 -22.45 -7.96 30.20
N LEU A 50 -23.69 -8.37 29.92
CA LEU A 50 -24.11 -8.93 28.63
C LEU A 50 -25.26 -8.07 28.08
N TYR A 51 -25.01 -7.41 26.96
CA TYR A 51 -25.98 -6.63 26.21
C TYR A 51 -26.52 -7.45 25.04
N LYS A 52 -27.83 -7.46 24.85
CA LYS A 52 -28.47 -8.13 23.72
C LYS A 52 -28.98 -7.08 22.74
N TYR A 53 -28.18 -6.75 21.73
CA TYR A 53 -28.57 -5.78 20.70
C TYR A 53 -29.62 -6.37 19.76
N GLU A 54 -29.38 -7.60 19.30
CA GLU A 54 -30.33 -8.41 18.52
C GLU A 54 -30.57 -9.74 19.22
N SER A 55 -31.70 -9.86 19.93
CA SER A 55 -32.01 -11.03 20.75
C SER A 55 -32.78 -12.12 20.03
N THR A 56 -33.54 -11.75 18.99
CA THR A 56 -34.42 -12.65 18.25
C THR A 56 -33.65 -13.31 17.11
N PRO A 57 -33.71 -14.65 16.96
CA PRO A 57 -33.13 -15.32 15.80
C PRO A 57 -34.00 -15.07 14.57
N ASP A 58 -33.46 -14.35 13.59
CA ASP A 58 -34.12 -14.06 12.30
C ASP A 58 -33.66 -15.04 11.20
N ARG A 59 -32.70 -15.93 11.51
CA ARG A 59 -32.06 -16.90 10.59
C ARG A 59 -31.26 -16.22 9.47
N MET A 60 -30.92 -14.95 9.62
CA MET A 60 -30.05 -14.22 8.72
C MET A 60 -28.65 -14.14 9.33
N ASN A 61 -27.70 -14.83 8.72
CA ASN A 61 -26.32 -14.85 9.20
C ASN A 61 -25.72 -13.43 9.32
N VAL A 62 -25.10 -13.15 10.47
CA VAL A 62 -24.27 -11.96 10.66
C VAL A 62 -22.97 -12.12 9.85
N SER A 63 -22.90 -11.39 8.74
CA SER A 63 -21.79 -11.51 7.77
C SER A 63 -20.63 -10.57 8.06
N LEU A 64 -20.90 -9.43 8.68
CA LEU A 64 -19.90 -8.41 9.04
C LEU A 64 -20.35 -7.65 10.28
N ILE A 65 -19.37 -7.26 11.10
CA ILE A 65 -19.53 -6.26 12.15
C ILE A 65 -18.32 -5.32 12.04
N GLN A 66 -18.52 -4.02 12.06
CA GLN A 66 -17.44 -3.03 11.97
C GLN A 66 -17.77 -1.77 12.77
N GLU A 67 -16.78 -1.21 13.48
CA GLU A 67 -16.93 0.12 14.09
C GLU A 67 -17.02 1.17 12.98
N PHE A 68 -18.07 2.00 13.03
CA PHE A 68 -18.38 2.98 12.00
C PHE A 68 -17.98 4.39 12.42
N LYS A 69 -18.35 4.79 13.64
CA LYS A 69 -18.10 6.14 14.15
C LYS A 69 -18.05 6.16 15.66
N ARG A 70 -17.05 6.80 16.23
CA ARG A 70 -16.93 7.06 17.66
C ARG A 70 -16.94 8.56 17.94
N THR A 71 -17.71 8.93 18.95
CA THR A 71 -17.73 10.27 19.54
C THR A 71 -17.36 10.17 21.02
N GLU A 72 -17.23 11.29 21.72
CA GLU A 72 -16.94 11.28 23.15
C GLU A 72 -18.03 10.59 23.99
N LYS A 73 -19.26 10.45 23.47
CA LYS A 73 -20.41 9.91 24.22
C LYS A 73 -20.97 8.61 23.65
N GLU A 74 -20.73 8.35 22.37
CA GLU A 74 -21.42 7.31 21.62
C GLU A 74 -20.45 6.56 20.70
N ILE A 75 -20.63 5.25 20.63
CA ILE A 75 -19.94 4.36 19.69
C ILE A 75 -20.99 3.78 18.75
N ASN A 76 -20.77 3.93 17.45
CA ASN A 76 -21.61 3.39 16.39
C ASN A 76 -20.88 2.24 15.71
N PHE A 77 -21.53 1.11 15.59
CA PHE A 77 -21.07 0.00 14.76
C PHE A 77 -22.15 -0.42 13.77
N VAL A 78 -21.70 -0.95 12.66
CA VAL A 78 -22.54 -1.47 11.59
C VAL A 78 -22.47 -2.98 11.55
N ILE A 79 -23.62 -3.59 11.27
CA ILE A 79 -23.79 -5.03 11.15
C ILE A 79 -24.45 -5.30 9.80
N ALA A 80 -23.84 -6.14 8.98
CA ALA A 80 -24.44 -6.59 7.73
C ALA A 80 -25.07 -7.99 7.93
N LYS A 81 -26.37 -8.09 7.66
CA LYS A 81 -27.14 -9.34 7.66
C LYS A 81 -27.88 -9.49 6.33
N SER A 82 -27.47 -10.45 5.50
CA SER A 82 -28.08 -10.63 4.18
C SER A 82 -28.09 -9.30 3.40
N TYR A 83 -29.26 -8.76 3.04
CA TYR A 83 -29.44 -7.46 2.35
C TYR A 83 -29.81 -6.30 3.30
N TYR A 84 -29.75 -6.51 4.63
CA TYR A 84 -29.94 -5.47 5.65
C TYR A 84 -28.61 -4.98 6.22
N LEU A 85 -28.48 -3.67 6.36
CA LEU A 85 -27.47 -3.05 7.20
C LEU A 85 -28.15 -2.52 8.46
N ILE A 86 -27.58 -2.88 9.61
CA ILE A 86 -28.05 -2.42 10.91
C ILE A 86 -26.97 -1.51 11.49
N ILE A 87 -27.35 -0.29 11.86
CA ILE A 87 -26.48 0.62 12.60
C ILE A 87 -26.92 0.60 14.04
N VAL A 88 -26.00 0.21 14.93
CA VAL A 88 -26.23 0.14 16.36
C VAL A 88 -25.38 1.21 17.03
N THR A 89 -26.02 2.07 17.80
CA THR A 89 -25.36 3.09 18.62
C THR A 89 -25.42 2.65 20.08
N VAL A 90 -24.28 2.62 20.73
CA VAL A 90 -24.14 2.36 22.17
C VAL A 90 -23.47 3.53 22.87
N ASP A 91 -23.67 3.65 24.17
CA ASP A 91 -22.89 4.57 25.00
C ASP A 91 -21.47 4.02 25.27
N ASN A 92 -20.66 4.78 26.00
CA ASN A 92 -19.30 4.36 26.40
C ASN A 92 -19.29 3.17 27.37
N ASP A 93 -20.43 2.77 27.92
CA ASP A 93 -20.59 1.55 28.72
C ASP A 93 -21.06 0.37 27.86
N GLY A 94 -21.29 0.56 26.56
CA GLY A 94 -21.79 -0.48 25.65
C GLY A 94 -23.30 -0.72 25.73
N LYS A 95 -24.05 0.10 26.47
CA LYS A 95 -25.51 0.01 26.52
C LYS A 95 -26.12 0.56 25.23
N LEU A 96 -27.11 -0.16 24.70
CA LEU A 96 -27.84 0.26 23.50
C LEU A 96 -28.54 1.61 23.71
N LEU A 97 -28.24 2.58 22.85
CA LEU A 97 -28.91 3.88 22.79
C LEU A 97 -29.97 3.90 21.70
N ARG A 98 -29.59 3.52 20.47
CA ARG A 98 -30.48 3.51 19.31
C ARG A 98 -30.02 2.49 18.28
N GLN A 99 -30.95 2.12 17.41
CA GLN A 99 -30.72 1.21 16.31
C GLN A 99 -31.48 1.65 15.06
N LYS A 100 -30.83 1.56 13.90
CA LYS A 100 -31.42 1.88 12.61
C LYS A 100 -31.18 0.74 11.62
N TYR A 101 -32.10 0.58 10.69
CA TYR A 101 -32.05 -0.46 9.66
C TYR A 101 -32.12 0.20 8.29
N ILE A 102 -31.29 -0.28 7.38
CA ILE A 102 -31.34 0.06 5.96
C ILE A 102 -31.47 -1.23 5.19
N GLU A 103 -32.45 -1.27 4.29
CA GLU A 103 -32.61 -2.34 3.33
C GLU A 103 -32.01 -1.92 1.99
N PHE A 104 -31.20 -2.80 1.39
CA PHE A 104 -30.64 -2.57 0.06
C PHE A 104 -31.37 -3.40 -0.97
N ALA A 105 -31.65 -2.77 -2.12
CA ALA A 105 -32.21 -3.49 -3.26
C ALA A 105 -31.14 -4.41 -3.88
N GLY A 106 -31.11 -5.68 -3.51
CA GLY A 106 -30.15 -6.64 -4.07
C GLY A 106 -30.28 -7.99 -3.37
N PHE A 107 -29.38 -8.93 -3.69
CA PHE A 107 -29.48 -10.27 -3.11
C PHE A 107 -28.89 -10.37 -1.71
N LEU A 108 -27.60 -10.04 -1.56
CA LEU A 108 -26.93 -9.97 -0.25
C LEU A 108 -25.82 -8.92 -0.30
N ILE A 109 -25.55 -8.27 0.82
CA ILE A 109 -24.38 -7.39 0.99
C ILE A 109 -23.13 -8.26 0.92
N SER A 110 -22.36 -8.07 -0.15
CA SER A 110 -21.14 -8.84 -0.44
C SER A 110 -19.88 -8.15 0.07
N GLY A 111 -19.92 -6.85 0.29
CA GLY A 111 -18.79 -6.09 0.77
C GLY A 111 -19.22 -4.74 1.32
N LEU A 112 -18.51 -4.28 2.35
CA LEU A 112 -18.72 -3.01 3.01
C LEU A 112 -17.35 -2.45 3.42
N THR A 113 -17.13 -1.17 3.16
CA THR A 113 -15.92 -0.48 3.57
C THR A 113 -16.20 0.96 3.97
N LEU A 114 -15.41 1.49 4.91
CA LEU A 114 -15.54 2.85 5.43
C LEU A 114 -14.77 3.83 4.56
N ILE A 115 -15.43 4.79 3.91
CA ILE A 115 -14.72 5.84 3.16
C ILE A 115 -14.16 6.88 4.13
N ASN A 116 -14.97 7.28 5.12
CA ASN A 116 -14.61 8.21 6.18
C ASN A 116 -15.57 8.03 7.37
N ASN A 117 -15.41 8.82 8.43
CA ASN A 117 -16.18 8.71 9.68
C ASN A 117 -17.71 8.86 9.52
N ASN A 118 -18.21 9.26 8.36
CA ASN A 118 -19.65 9.42 8.10
C ASN A 118 -20.12 8.69 6.84
N GLN A 119 -19.25 8.01 6.08
CA GLN A 119 -19.61 7.42 4.78
C GLN A 119 -19.15 5.97 4.65
N LEU A 120 -20.06 5.13 4.17
CA LEU A 120 -19.82 3.72 3.88
C LEU A 120 -20.07 3.46 2.41
N LEU A 121 -19.19 2.68 1.80
CA LEU A 121 -19.45 2.08 0.51
C LEU A 121 -19.89 0.64 0.71
N ILE A 122 -21.00 0.28 0.08
CA ILE A 122 -21.61 -1.05 0.16
C ILE A 122 -21.70 -1.61 -1.25
N SER A 123 -21.41 -2.89 -1.38
CA SER A 123 -21.62 -3.66 -2.60
C SER A 123 -22.57 -4.83 -2.31
N THR A 124 -23.44 -5.14 -3.26
CA THR A 124 -24.29 -6.33 -3.21
C THR A 124 -23.82 -7.36 -4.22
N GLN A 125 -24.12 -8.63 -3.95
CA GLN A 125 -23.69 -9.75 -4.76
C GLN A 125 -24.19 -9.66 -6.21
N ASP A 126 -25.36 -9.08 -6.45
CA ASP A 126 -25.93 -8.81 -7.78
C ASP A 126 -25.35 -7.57 -8.46
N SER A 127 -24.09 -7.22 -8.13
CA SER A 127 -23.31 -6.18 -8.79
C SER A 127 -23.90 -4.77 -8.68
N LYS A 128 -24.46 -4.40 -7.52
CA LYS A 128 -24.84 -3.02 -7.23
C LYS A 128 -23.94 -2.41 -6.17
N MET A 129 -23.82 -1.09 -6.20
CA MET A 129 -23.05 -0.32 -5.21
C MET A 129 -23.89 0.81 -4.63
N TYR A 130 -23.70 1.07 -3.35
CA TYR A 130 -24.42 2.10 -2.60
C TYR A 130 -23.47 2.91 -1.73
N LEU A 131 -23.64 4.22 -1.74
CA LEU A 131 -23.04 5.11 -0.77
C LEU A 131 -24.05 5.36 0.35
N VAL A 132 -23.66 5.05 1.58
CA VAL A 132 -24.45 5.38 2.78
C VAL A 132 -23.77 6.50 3.52
N THR A 133 -24.44 7.63 3.65
CA THR A 133 -23.97 8.79 4.40
C THR A 133 -24.75 8.94 5.69
N SER A 134 -24.06 8.98 6.82
CA SER A 134 -24.63 9.30 8.11
C SER A 134 -24.62 10.79 8.36
N THR A 135 -25.83 11.34 8.55
CA THR A 135 -26.03 12.69 9.09
C THR A 135 -26.36 12.59 10.58
N GLU A 136 -26.53 13.72 11.27
CA GLU A 136 -26.87 13.74 12.70
C GLU A 136 -28.24 13.10 12.98
N SER A 137 -29.19 13.28 12.07
CA SER A 137 -30.56 12.77 12.22
C SER A 137 -30.85 11.50 11.44
N ASP A 138 -30.16 11.25 10.32
CA ASP A 138 -30.57 10.26 9.31
C ASP A 138 -29.44 9.50 8.63
N LEU A 139 -29.83 8.48 7.88
CA LEU A 139 -28.96 7.71 7.00
C LEU A 139 -29.47 7.88 5.58
N ILE A 140 -28.66 8.50 4.74
CA ILE A 140 -28.97 8.76 3.34
C ILE A 140 -28.29 7.67 2.54
N THR A 141 -29.06 6.98 1.68
CA THR A 141 -28.54 5.93 0.81
C THR A 141 -28.66 6.39 -0.64
N GLU A 142 -27.54 6.36 -1.36
CA GLU A 142 -27.45 6.73 -2.77
C GLU A 142 -26.95 5.54 -3.57
N SER A 143 -27.68 5.20 -4.65
CA SER A 143 -27.22 4.17 -5.59
C SER A 143 -26.10 4.74 -6.46
N ILE A 144 -24.99 4.02 -6.56
CA ILE A 144 -23.86 4.40 -7.41
C ILE A 144 -24.04 3.75 -8.77
N ASN A 145 -24.03 4.58 -9.82
CA ASN A 145 -23.96 4.10 -11.19
C ASN A 145 -22.51 3.76 -11.54
N HIS A 146 -22.29 2.58 -12.11
CA HIS A 146 -20.98 2.16 -12.59
C HIS A 146 -21.07 1.44 -13.94
N GLU A 147 -19.99 1.54 -14.72
CA GLU A 147 -19.89 0.92 -16.04
C GLU A 147 -19.40 -0.55 -15.97
N MET A 148 -19.19 -1.09 -14.77
CA MET A 148 -18.79 -2.50 -14.62
C MET A 148 -19.91 -3.39 -15.17
N LYS A 149 -19.55 -4.37 -16.02
CA LYS A 149 -20.51 -5.27 -16.69
C LYS A 149 -21.21 -6.20 -15.68
N ALA A 150 -22.23 -5.67 -15.01
CA ALA A 150 -22.97 -6.31 -13.92
C ALA A 150 -23.62 -7.65 -14.33
N SER A 151 -23.98 -7.82 -15.60
CA SER A 151 -24.76 -8.97 -16.08
C SER A 151 -24.01 -10.32 -16.10
N LYS A 152 -22.71 -10.34 -15.81
CA LYS A 152 -21.89 -11.57 -15.87
C LYS A 152 -21.06 -11.84 -14.64
N VAL A 153 -21.13 -11.00 -13.60
CA VAL A 153 -20.30 -11.17 -12.41
C VAL A 153 -21.11 -10.99 -11.12
N ASN A 154 -20.67 -11.67 -10.08
CA ASN A 154 -21.12 -11.49 -8.71
C ASN A 154 -20.02 -10.79 -7.93
N PHE A 155 -20.38 -9.77 -7.16
CA PHE A 155 -19.46 -9.15 -6.20
C PHE A 155 -19.32 -10.06 -4.98
N LEU A 156 -18.09 -10.27 -4.53
CA LEU A 156 -17.72 -11.16 -3.42
C LEU A 156 -17.02 -10.42 -2.28
N GLY A 157 -16.56 -9.20 -2.53
CA GLY A 157 -15.86 -8.41 -1.53
C GLY A 157 -15.56 -7.01 -2.04
N LEU A 158 -15.39 -6.10 -1.09
CA LEU A 158 -15.11 -4.70 -1.35
C LEU A 158 -14.07 -4.22 -0.34
N ALA A 159 -13.08 -3.48 -0.83
CA ALA A 159 -12.06 -2.82 -0.02
C ALA A 159 -11.63 -1.51 -0.68
N HIS A 160 -10.79 -0.73 -0.01
CA HIS A 160 -10.05 0.37 -0.62
C HIS A 160 -8.59 0.36 -0.16
N ALA A 161 -7.75 1.03 -0.94
CA ALA A 161 -6.37 1.30 -0.58
C ALA A 161 -6.30 2.31 0.60
N PRO A 162 -5.17 2.39 1.33
CA PRO A 162 -5.02 3.33 2.45
C PRO A 162 -5.24 4.80 2.08
N SER A 163 -4.98 5.20 0.83
CA SER A 163 -5.29 6.53 0.30
C SER A 163 -6.79 6.88 0.27
N SER A 164 -7.65 5.86 0.36
CA SER A 164 -9.10 5.92 0.10
C SER A 164 -9.47 6.48 -1.28
N ALA A 165 -8.53 6.59 -2.21
CA ALA A 165 -8.75 7.03 -3.59
C ALA A 165 -9.08 5.86 -4.52
N THR A 166 -8.47 4.69 -4.26
CA THR A 166 -8.63 3.47 -5.06
C THR A 166 -9.46 2.44 -4.32
N PHE A 167 -10.54 1.99 -4.94
CA PHE A 167 -11.42 0.95 -4.44
C PHE A 167 -11.23 -0.34 -5.22
N VAL A 168 -11.47 -1.46 -4.56
CA VAL A 168 -11.26 -2.79 -5.11
C VAL A 168 -12.51 -3.62 -4.89
N ASN A 169 -13.04 -4.20 -5.97
CA ASN A 169 -14.11 -5.19 -5.91
C ASN A 169 -13.62 -6.54 -6.43
N VAL A 170 -13.81 -7.59 -5.62
CA VAL A 170 -13.47 -8.96 -5.98
C VAL A 170 -14.72 -9.63 -6.54
N THR A 171 -14.59 -10.25 -7.70
CA THR A 171 -15.75 -10.78 -8.43
C THR A 171 -15.56 -12.23 -8.86
N SER A 172 -16.68 -12.91 -9.11
CA SER A 172 -16.74 -14.25 -9.71
C SER A 172 -17.77 -14.25 -10.84
N PRO A 173 -17.72 -15.19 -11.80
CA PRO A 173 -18.70 -15.26 -12.86
C PRO A 173 -20.10 -15.53 -12.31
N ASN A 174 -21.10 -14.83 -12.83
CA ASN A 174 -22.52 -15.03 -12.51
C ASN A 174 -23.13 -16.09 -13.43
N VAL A 175 -22.68 -17.33 -13.27
CA VAL A 175 -23.22 -18.50 -13.97
C VAL A 175 -23.83 -19.47 -12.96
N LEU A 176 -24.82 -20.27 -13.39
CA LEU A 176 -25.38 -21.37 -12.59
C LEU A 176 -24.24 -22.32 -12.23
N TYR A 177 -23.76 -22.21 -11.01
CA TYR A 177 -22.60 -22.93 -10.51
C TYR A 177 -23.04 -24.20 -9.80
N ASP A 178 -22.24 -25.25 -9.92
CA ASP A 178 -22.38 -26.44 -9.09
C ASP A 178 -22.22 -26.02 -7.62
N HIS A 179 -23.26 -26.24 -6.82
CA HIS A 179 -23.31 -25.89 -5.40
C HIS A 179 -22.33 -26.72 -4.55
N LEU A 180 -21.67 -27.71 -5.16
CA LEU A 180 -20.63 -28.53 -4.54
C LEU A 180 -19.22 -27.95 -4.66
N VAL A 181 -19.03 -26.85 -5.41
CA VAL A 181 -17.71 -26.21 -5.56
C VAL A 181 -17.75 -24.82 -4.89
N ASN A 182 -16.63 -24.38 -4.31
CA ASN A 182 -16.52 -23.05 -3.73
C ASN A 182 -16.39 -22.00 -4.84
N ARG A 183 -17.08 -20.86 -4.71
CA ARG A 183 -16.90 -19.73 -5.64
C ARG A 183 -15.51 -19.14 -5.45
N GLU A 184 -14.67 -19.28 -6.47
CA GLU A 184 -13.34 -18.69 -6.48
C GLU A 184 -13.38 -17.27 -7.07
N PRO A 185 -12.62 -16.31 -6.50
CA PRO A 185 -12.35 -15.03 -7.13
C PRO A 185 -11.77 -15.21 -8.54
N SER A 186 -12.41 -14.62 -9.55
CA SER A 186 -11.93 -14.67 -10.94
C SER A 186 -11.33 -13.36 -11.42
N THR A 187 -11.93 -12.23 -11.01
CA THR A 187 -11.53 -10.90 -11.50
C THR A 187 -11.56 -9.90 -10.37
N VAL A 188 -10.52 -9.07 -10.30
CA VAL A 188 -10.41 -7.95 -9.36
C VAL A 188 -10.55 -6.65 -10.15
N TYR A 189 -11.52 -5.83 -9.78
CA TYR A 189 -11.72 -4.52 -10.38
C TYR A 189 -11.16 -3.43 -9.47
N PHE A 190 -10.27 -2.62 -10.03
CA PHE A 190 -9.79 -1.40 -9.41
C PHE A 190 -10.57 -0.22 -10.01
N PHE A 191 -11.14 0.62 -9.16
CA PHE A 191 -11.93 1.77 -9.59
C PHE A 191 -11.79 2.93 -8.60
N ASN A 192 -12.18 4.13 -9.05
CA ASN A 192 -12.27 5.33 -8.21
C ASN A 192 -13.58 6.06 -8.50
N PHE A 193 -13.98 6.93 -7.57
CA PHE A 193 -15.12 7.81 -7.78
C PHE A 193 -14.73 9.05 -8.58
N LYS A 194 -15.72 9.67 -9.22
CA LYS A 194 -15.58 10.99 -9.80
C LYS A 194 -15.61 12.02 -8.67
N GLY A 195 -14.60 12.88 -8.60
CA GLY A 195 -14.51 13.94 -7.61
C GLY A 195 -13.06 14.26 -7.26
N ASP A 196 -12.84 15.46 -6.74
CA ASP A 196 -11.50 15.95 -6.42
C ASP A 196 -10.88 15.21 -5.24
N GLU A 197 -11.72 14.72 -4.35
CA GLU A 197 -11.33 13.97 -3.16
C GLU A 197 -10.83 12.56 -3.47
N TRP A 198 -11.16 12.01 -4.65
CA TRP A 198 -10.74 10.69 -5.14
C TRP A 198 -9.83 10.76 -6.38
N ASP A 199 -9.52 11.96 -6.86
CA ASP A 199 -8.52 12.15 -7.90
C ASP A 199 -7.12 11.86 -7.32
N HIS A 200 -6.43 10.86 -7.89
CA HIS A 200 -5.15 10.38 -7.36
C HIS A 200 -4.08 11.48 -7.26
N TRP A 201 -4.07 12.44 -8.18
CA TRP A 201 -3.10 13.55 -8.14
C TRP A 201 -3.45 14.56 -7.05
N LYS A 202 -4.72 14.97 -6.96
CA LYS A 202 -5.19 15.86 -5.90
C LYS A 202 -5.01 15.24 -4.52
N VAL A 203 -5.26 13.94 -4.38
CA VAL A 203 -5.01 13.19 -3.15
C VAL A 203 -3.54 13.22 -2.79
N LEU A 204 -2.61 12.97 -3.73
CA LEU A 204 -1.16 13.01 -3.50
C LEU A 204 -0.61 14.40 -3.09
N ASN A 205 -1.31 15.48 -3.44
CA ASN A 205 -0.90 16.85 -3.10
C ASN A 205 -1.58 17.42 -1.86
N LYS A 206 -2.38 16.64 -1.13
CA LYS A 206 -2.96 17.10 0.13
C LYS A 206 -1.87 17.30 1.18
N LYS A 207 -2.00 18.38 1.97
CA LYS A 207 -1.09 18.64 3.10
C LYS A 207 -1.23 17.56 4.17
N GLY A 208 -0.11 17.15 4.75
CA GLY A 208 -0.07 16.23 5.90
C GLY A 208 -0.16 14.74 5.54
N ILE A 209 -0.16 14.40 4.24
CA ILE A 209 -0.08 13.01 3.79
C ILE A 209 1.37 12.57 3.64
N THR A 210 1.57 11.26 3.60
CA THR A 210 2.87 10.60 3.37
C THR A 210 2.81 9.83 2.04
N LEU A 211 3.94 9.70 1.36
CA LEU A 211 3.98 8.88 0.15
C LEU A 211 3.80 7.39 0.50
N GLY A 212 4.26 6.97 1.68
CA GLY A 212 4.20 5.58 2.13
C GLY A 212 2.79 4.97 2.07
N ASP A 213 1.75 5.75 2.39
CA ASP A 213 0.35 5.31 2.41
C ASP A 213 -0.40 5.57 1.09
N HIS A 214 0.24 6.22 0.10
CA HIS A 214 -0.42 6.70 -1.13
C HIS A 214 0.26 6.17 -2.41
N TRP A 215 0.97 5.05 -2.31
CA TRP A 215 1.59 4.38 -3.46
C TRP A 215 0.60 3.94 -4.54
N ASP A 216 -0.62 3.58 -4.14
CA ASP A 216 -1.70 3.22 -5.06
C ASP A 216 -2.09 4.39 -5.98
N CYS A 217 -1.94 5.64 -5.52
CA CYS A 217 -2.18 6.81 -6.35
C CYS A 217 -1.14 6.95 -7.47
N LEU A 218 0.15 6.78 -7.16
CA LEU A 218 1.22 6.82 -8.18
C LEU A 218 1.05 5.68 -9.18
N GLU A 219 0.73 4.48 -8.69
CA GLU A 219 0.51 3.32 -9.54
C GLU A 219 -0.72 3.50 -10.44
N SER A 220 -1.81 4.07 -9.91
CA SER A 220 -2.99 4.41 -10.70
C SER A 220 -2.70 5.46 -11.77
N ILE A 221 -1.87 6.46 -11.49
CA ILE A 221 -1.40 7.42 -12.50
C ILE A 221 -0.58 6.71 -13.58
N ARG A 222 0.37 5.86 -13.19
CA ARG A 222 1.20 5.07 -14.12
C ARG A 222 0.36 4.19 -15.03
N ILE A 223 -0.60 3.44 -14.46
CA ILE A 223 -1.50 2.56 -15.22
C ILE A 223 -2.35 3.38 -16.18
N ARG A 224 -2.99 4.47 -15.72
CA ARG A 224 -3.80 5.34 -16.59
C ARG A 224 -2.96 5.93 -17.72
N ALA A 225 -1.78 6.47 -17.43
CA ALA A 225 -0.88 7.03 -18.43
C ALA A 225 -0.41 5.99 -19.45
N SER A 226 -0.10 4.76 -19.01
CA SER A 226 0.35 3.67 -19.91
C SER A 226 -0.71 3.21 -20.91
N ARG A 227 -1.99 3.43 -20.59
CA ARG A 227 -3.15 3.00 -21.38
C ARG A 227 -3.73 4.13 -22.23
N ASP A 228 -3.41 5.38 -21.91
CA ASP A 228 -3.94 6.51 -22.64
C ASP A 228 -3.14 6.75 -23.93
N PRO A 229 -3.80 7.01 -25.08
CA PRO A 229 -3.10 7.37 -26.31
C PRO A 229 -2.33 8.70 -26.19
N THR A 230 -2.66 9.53 -25.19
CA THR A 230 -2.03 10.82 -24.87
C THR A 230 -1.60 10.85 -23.38
N PRO A 231 -0.53 10.13 -23.01
CA PRO A 231 -0.07 10.03 -21.61
C PRO A 231 0.21 11.39 -20.96
N GLU A 232 0.62 12.39 -21.74
CA GLU A 232 0.94 13.74 -21.28
C GLU A 232 -0.27 14.48 -20.68
N GLN A 233 -1.49 14.07 -21.03
CA GLN A 233 -2.72 14.63 -20.44
C GLN A 233 -3.06 14.04 -19.07
N ILE A 234 -2.52 12.86 -18.76
CA ILE A 234 -2.74 12.15 -17.50
C ILE A 234 -1.63 12.48 -16.50
N LEU A 235 -0.39 12.62 -16.99
CA LEU A 235 0.75 12.92 -16.17
C LEU A 235 0.68 14.37 -15.67
N PRO A 236 0.76 14.60 -14.34
CA PRO A 236 0.79 15.94 -13.81
C PRO A 236 2.01 16.73 -14.28
N ALA A 237 1.85 18.04 -14.45
CA ALA A 237 2.97 18.92 -14.73
C ALA A 237 3.94 18.95 -13.55
N ILE A 238 5.22 18.71 -13.82
CA ILE A 238 6.28 18.83 -12.83
C ILE A 238 6.54 20.33 -12.61
N PRO A 239 6.56 20.84 -11.36
CA PRO A 239 6.88 22.23 -11.07
C PRO A 239 8.27 22.61 -11.59
N GLU A 240 8.42 23.83 -12.14
CA GLU A 240 9.72 24.34 -12.59
C GLU A 240 10.67 24.64 -11.42
N ASP A 241 10.13 25.16 -10.31
CA ASP A 241 10.90 25.45 -9.09
C ASP A 241 10.91 24.25 -8.14
N VAL A 242 11.72 23.24 -8.46
CA VAL A 242 11.85 22.01 -7.66
C VAL A 242 12.50 22.28 -6.29
N GLU A 243 13.33 23.32 -6.17
CA GLU A 243 14.12 23.65 -4.99
C GLU A 243 13.31 24.18 -3.80
N SER A 244 12.12 24.73 -4.06
CA SER A 244 11.21 25.23 -3.02
C SER A 244 10.24 24.17 -2.48
N LEU A 245 10.21 22.99 -3.11
CA LEU A 245 9.31 21.90 -2.75
C LEU A 245 9.69 21.24 -1.42
N SER A 246 8.67 20.76 -0.70
CA SER A 246 8.87 19.93 0.48
C SER A 246 9.42 18.55 0.12
N THR A 247 10.01 17.83 1.08
CA THR A 247 10.50 16.46 0.90
C THR A 247 9.44 15.50 0.34
N HIS A 248 8.16 15.69 0.72
CA HIS A 248 7.05 14.89 0.18
C HIS A 248 6.81 15.18 -1.30
N GLU A 249 6.70 16.45 -1.66
CA GLU A 249 6.51 16.89 -3.05
C GLU A 249 7.69 16.47 -3.93
N LEU A 250 8.92 16.59 -3.42
CA LEU A 250 10.13 16.12 -4.11
C LEU A 250 10.09 14.61 -4.39
N ARG A 251 9.63 13.79 -3.44
CA ARG A 251 9.47 12.35 -3.66
C ARG A 251 8.45 12.07 -4.76
N ILE A 252 7.31 12.77 -4.76
CA ILE A 252 6.30 12.64 -5.80
C ILE A 252 6.88 13.03 -7.16
N VAL A 253 7.54 14.18 -7.26
CA VAL A 253 8.20 14.64 -8.49
C VAL A 253 9.20 13.60 -8.99
N MET A 254 10.08 13.09 -8.13
CA MET A 254 11.05 12.05 -8.50
C MET A 254 10.37 10.83 -9.12
N TRP A 255 9.30 10.32 -8.51
CA TRP A 255 8.57 9.15 -9.04
C TRP A 255 7.80 9.46 -10.32
N LEU A 256 7.20 10.64 -10.45
CA LEU A 256 6.55 11.06 -11.69
C LEU A 256 7.54 11.21 -12.84
N THR A 257 8.74 11.75 -12.57
CA THR A 257 9.80 11.85 -13.57
C THR A 257 10.26 10.46 -14.02
N LEU A 258 10.43 9.53 -13.08
CA LEU A 258 10.74 8.13 -13.40
C LEU A 258 9.64 7.48 -14.25
N ILE A 259 8.37 7.63 -13.86
CA ILE A 259 7.22 7.11 -14.63
C ILE A 259 7.23 7.69 -16.05
N THR A 260 7.42 8.99 -16.19
CA THR A 260 7.46 9.69 -17.47
C THR A 260 8.60 9.15 -18.35
N GLU A 261 9.78 8.93 -17.77
CA GLU A 261 10.96 8.45 -18.50
C GLU A 261 10.81 6.99 -18.97
N VAL A 262 10.25 6.11 -18.12
CA VAL A 262 9.88 4.74 -18.52
C VAL A 262 8.94 4.78 -19.71
N MET A 263 7.97 5.69 -19.68
CA MET A 263 6.93 5.75 -20.70
C MET A 263 7.44 6.29 -22.04
N LYS A 264 8.29 7.33 -22.01
CA LYS A 264 8.96 7.86 -23.21
C LYS A 264 9.90 6.83 -23.84
N ASN A 265 10.70 6.13 -23.03
CA ASN A 265 11.76 5.25 -23.55
C ASN A 265 11.33 3.79 -23.75
N LYS A 266 10.17 3.38 -23.24
CA LYS A 266 9.66 1.99 -23.26
C LYS A 266 10.68 0.94 -22.75
N LYS A 267 11.64 1.35 -21.93
CA LYS A 267 12.66 0.47 -21.34
C LYS A 267 12.33 0.25 -19.87
N LEU A 268 12.26 -1.02 -19.49
CA LEU A 268 12.15 -1.44 -18.08
C LEU A 268 13.40 -1.00 -17.33
N ILE A 269 13.20 -0.14 -16.34
CA ILE A 269 14.25 0.36 -15.48
C ILE A 269 14.55 -0.71 -14.43
N LYS A 270 15.71 -1.36 -14.53
CA LYS A 270 16.06 -2.48 -13.65
C LYS A 270 16.56 -2.06 -12.26
N LYS A 271 17.11 -0.85 -12.07
CA LYS A 271 17.63 -0.33 -10.78
C LYS A 271 17.60 1.20 -10.71
N ILE A 272 17.09 1.75 -9.61
CA ILE A 272 17.07 3.21 -9.33
C ILE A 272 18.48 3.77 -9.06
N ASP A 273 19.44 2.90 -8.72
CA ASP A 273 20.82 3.30 -8.50
C ASP A 273 21.50 3.94 -9.73
N ASN A 274 20.99 3.66 -10.94
CA ASN A 274 21.48 4.25 -12.19
C ASN A 274 20.89 5.65 -12.50
N PHE A 275 20.05 6.23 -11.62
CA PHE A 275 19.27 7.46 -11.90
C PHE A 275 19.78 8.71 -11.18
N VAL A 276 20.91 8.60 -10.48
CA VAL A 276 21.49 9.72 -9.72
C VAL A 276 21.81 10.88 -10.66
N GLY A 277 21.10 12.00 -10.49
CA GLY A 277 21.42 13.30 -11.10
C GLY A 277 21.03 13.49 -12.57
N GLU A 278 21.04 12.45 -13.40
CA GLU A 278 20.78 12.61 -14.86
C GLU A 278 19.29 12.69 -15.22
N ILE A 279 18.40 12.13 -14.38
CA ILE A 279 16.98 11.96 -14.74
C ILE A 279 16.05 12.73 -13.80
N SER A 280 16.44 13.01 -12.55
CA SER A 280 15.59 13.74 -11.61
C SER A 280 16.38 14.64 -10.66
N GLU A 281 16.24 15.95 -10.82
CA GLU A 281 16.77 16.98 -9.93
C GLU A 281 16.23 16.87 -8.48
N ALA A 282 15.06 16.25 -8.31
CA ALA A 282 14.49 16.03 -6.98
C ALA A 282 15.31 15.03 -6.12
N GLN A 283 16.01 14.06 -6.71
CA GLN A 283 16.67 13.01 -5.95
C GLN A 283 17.82 13.54 -5.06
N PRO A 284 18.76 14.37 -5.56
CA PRO A 284 19.76 15.02 -4.73
C PRO A 284 19.15 15.88 -3.61
N LEU A 285 18.07 16.61 -3.89
CA LEU A 285 17.39 17.46 -2.91
C LEU A 285 16.77 16.64 -1.77
N ILE A 286 16.10 15.52 -2.07
CA ILE A 286 15.57 14.59 -1.04
C ILE A 286 16.70 14.10 -0.13
N PHE A 287 17.86 13.76 -0.71
CA PHE A 287 19.02 13.34 0.07
C PHE A 287 19.52 14.48 0.97
N VAL A 288 19.66 15.71 0.46
CA VAL A 288 20.07 16.87 1.25
C VAL A 288 19.12 17.12 2.43
N HIS A 289 17.81 17.17 2.20
CA HIS A 289 16.83 17.33 3.27
C HIS A 289 16.97 16.23 4.34
N SER A 290 17.03 14.98 3.92
CA SER A 290 17.10 13.83 4.83
C SER A 290 18.41 13.78 5.63
N ALA A 291 19.54 14.03 4.96
CA ALA A 291 20.86 14.01 5.57
C ALA A 291 21.06 15.18 6.54
N THR A 292 20.57 16.38 6.20
CA THR A 292 20.69 17.56 7.08
C THR A 292 19.88 17.40 8.36
N GLU A 293 18.64 16.87 8.27
CA GLU A 293 17.84 16.52 9.45
C GLU A 293 18.57 15.49 10.34
N PHE A 294 19.15 14.46 9.73
CA PHE A 294 19.93 13.46 10.44
C PHE A 294 21.15 14.09 11.14
N MET A 295 21.94 14.90 10.44
CA MET A 295 23.10 15.59 11.01
C MET A 295 22.72 16.49 12.20
N ILE A 296 21.65 17.28 12.08
CA ILE A 296 21.16 18.16 13.15
C ILE A 296 20.69 17.34 14.36
N LYS A 297 20.04 16.19 14.13
CA LYS A 297 19.64 15.28 15.20
C LYS A 297 20.85 14.70 15.93
N ILE A 298 21.86 14.23 15.20
CA ILE A 298 23.08 13.66 15.78
C ILE A 298 23.91 14.72 16.51
N ALA A 299 23.97 15.96 16.01
CA ALA A 299 24.68 17.06 16.66
C ALA A 299 24.19 17.40 18.07
N LYS A 300 22.95 17.00 18.43
CA LYS A 300 22.39 17.19 19.77
C LYS A 300 22.83 16.12 20.78
N LYS A 301 23.51 15.06 20.35
CA LYS A 301 23.97 13.99 21.23
C LYS A 301 25.25 14.36 21.97
N THR A 302 25.35 13.95 23.23
CA THR A 302 26.52 14.19 24.08
C THR A 302 27.68 13.23 23.78
N LEU A 303 27.37 12.00 23.37
CA LEU A 303 28.33 10.97 23.02
C LEU A 303 28.03 10.42 21.64
N LEU A 304 29.06 10.34 20.79
CA LEU A 304 28.98 9.82 19.43
C LEU A 304 29.85 8.57 19.30
N SER A 305 29.27 7.50 18.75
CA SER A 305 30.04 6.31 18.34
C SER A 305 30.97 6.67 17.18
N ASN A 306 31.99 5.84 16.96
CA ASN A 306 32.91 6.02 15.84
C ASN A 306 32.18 5.96 14.49
N GLU A 307 31.19 5.09 14.35
CA GLU A 307 30.32 5.01 13.16
C GLU A 307 29.57 6.32 12.92
N LEU A 308 29.00 6.92 13.97
CA LEU A 308 28.30 8.21 13.85
C LEU A 308 29.27 9.34 13.48
N LYS A 309 30.47 9.37 14.06
CA LYS A 309 31.51 10.36 13.70
C LYS A 309 31.90 10.26 12.23
N LEU A 310 32.12 9.04 11.74
CA LEU A 310 32.47 8.78 10.34
C LEU A 310 31.31 9.11 9.39
N CYS A 311 30.07 8.75 9.77
CA CYS A 311 28.86 9.13 9.03
C CYS A 311 28.76 10.66 8.89
N ILE A 312 28.92 11.41 9.98
CA ILE A 312 28.85 12.87 9.93
C ILE A 312 29.97 13.44 9.06
N HIS A 313 31.18 12.89 9.10
CA HIS A 313 32.25 13.30 8.19
C HIS A 313 31.83 13.16 6.72
N PHE A 314 31.32 11.99 6.32
CA PHE A 314 30.86 11.77 4.94
C PHE A 314 29.70 12.67 4.52
N LEU A 315 28.74 12.89 5.41
CA LEU A 315 27.63 13.79 5.14
C LEU A 315 28.10 15.24 4.99
N ARG A 316 29.07 15.68 5.79
CA ARG A 316 29.68 17.02 5.64
C ARG A 316 30.36 17.18 4.29
N LEU A 317 31.18 16.20 3.87
CA LEU A 317 31.81 16.21 2.55
C LEU A 317 30.77 16.32 1.43
N TYR A 318 29.67 15.56 1.54
CA TYR A 318 28.57 15.66 0.57
C TYR A 318 27.97 17.07 0.53
N MET A 319 27.68 17.67 1.69
CA MET A 319 27.13 19.03 1.76
C MET A 319 28.08 20.09 1.22
N GLU A 320 29.38 19.94 1.46
CA GLU A 320 30.41 20.84 0.92
C GLU A 320 30.46 20.78 -0.61
N VAL A 321 30.37 19.58 -1.19
CA VAL A 321 30.29 19.42 -2.66
C VAL A 321 28.97 19.94 -3.22
N PHE A 322 27.85 19.70 -2.53
CA PHE A 322 26.55 20.24 -2.91
C PHE A 322 26.57 21.78 -2.94
N LEU A 323 27.20 22.42 -1.94
CA LEU A 323 27.31 23.88 -1.86
C LEU A 323 28.37 24.47 -2.78
N ALA A 324 29.36 23.70 -3.24
CA ALA A 324 30.41 24.20 -4.13
C ALA A 324 29.88 24.62 -5.52
N GLY A 325 28.69 24.15 -5.91
CA GLY A 325 28.00 24.56 -7.14
C GLY A 325 27.03 25.73 -6.98
N GLU A 326 26.90 26.31 -5.78
CA GLU A 326 25.90 27.31 -5.45
C GLU A 326 26.51 28.71 -5.26
N ASP A 327 25.88 29.74 -5.84
CA ASP A 327 26.31 31.13 -5.66
C ASP A 327 25.97 31.64 -4.24
N GLU A 328 26.75 32.59 -3.71
CA GLU A 328 26.45 33.15 -2.37
C GLU A 328 25.07 33.84 -2.30
N SER A 329 24.45 34.17 -3.43
CA SER A 329 23.11 34.75 -3.54
C SER A 329 21.93 33.76 -3.47
N THR A 330 22.15 32.44 -3.48
CA THR A 330 21.07 31.42 -3.40
C THR A 330 20.55 31.16 -1.97
N ASP A 331 20.72 32.10 -1.03
CA ASP A 331 20.14 32.03 0.33
C ASP A 331 18.60 31.93 0.37
N LYS A 332 17.93 32.05 -0.80
CA LYS A 332 16.50 31.76 -0.97
C LYS A 332 16.17 30.26 -1.03
N ASN A 333 17.10 29.40 -1.48
CA ASN A 333 16.88 27.96 -1.61
C ASN A 333 16.84 27.30 -0.21
N SER A 334 15.77 26.55 0.04
CA SER A 334 15.52 25.91 1.34
C SER A 334 16.56 24.83 1.65
N ALA A 335 17.00 24.06 0.66
CA ALA A 335 17.99 23.00 0.77
C ALA A 335 19.39 23.57 1.06
N VAL A 336 19.78 24.65 0.38
CA VAL A 336 21.05 25.38 0.62
C VAL A 336 21.12 25.86 2.07
N ARG A 337 20.04 26.49 2.57
CA ARG A 337 19.97 26.95 3.96
C ARG A 337 20.06 25.80 4.95
N GLN A 338 19.40 24.67 4.68
CA GLN A 338 19.47 23.49 5.55
C GLN A 338 20.88 22.87 5.56
N ALA A 339 21.54 22.78 4.41
CA ALA A 339 22.92 22.30 4.30
C ALA A 339 23.88 23.18 5.12
N LYS A 340 23.83 24.50 4.94
CA LYS A 340 24.63 25.47 5.73
C LYS A 340 24.37 25.32 7.23
N ASN A 341 23.10 25.15 7.65
CA ASN A 341 22.75 24.95 9.05
C ASN A 341 23.28 23.63 9.63
N ALA A 342 23.21 22.53 8.88
CA ALA A 342 23.75 21.24 9.30
C ALA A 342 25.29 21.26 9.43
N LEU A 343 25.98 21.93 8.49
CA LEU A 343 27.43 22.14 8.57
C LEU A 343 27.83 22.95 9.80
N ARG A 344 27.08 24.01 10.14
CA ARG A 344 27.29 24.81 11.36
C ARG A 344 27.03 24.00 12.63
N ALA A 345 25.94 23.22 12.66
CA ALA A 345 25.56 22.41 13.82
C ALA A 345 26.61 21.34 14.14
N THR A 346 27.28 20.80 13.12
CA THR A 346 28.28 19.73 13.26
C THR A 346 29.73 20.21 13.34
N ALA A 347 29.99 21.52 13.21
CA ALA A 347 31.34 22.08 13.08
C ALA A 347 32.27 21.83 14.28
N LYS A 348 31.71 21.65 15.49
CA LYS A 348 32.48 21.44 16.73
C LYS A 348 32.64 19.96 17.10
N LEU A 349 32.14 19.05 16.27
CA LEU A 349 32.23 17.62 16.55
C LEU A 349 33.64 17.12 16.23
N ASN A 350 34.18 16.26 17.08
CA ASN A 350 35.42 15.54 16.79
C ASN A 350 35.11 14.34 15.89
N LEU A 351 35.54 14.40 14.64
CA LEU A 351 35.18 13.45 13.58
C LEU A 351 36.31 12.46 13.30
N ILE A 352 35.96 11.36 12.64
CA ILE A 352 36.91 10.40 12.08
C ILE A 352 36.85 10.60 10.56
N GLU A 353 38.01 10.78 9.94
CA GLU A 353 38.12 11.12 8.51
C GLU A 353 38.56 9.92 7.66
N GLU A 354 39.17 8.91 8.29
CA GLU A 354 39.68 7.74 7.60
C GLU A 354 38.66 6.60 7.61
N GLU A 355 38.34 6.09 6.42
CA GLU A 355 37.63 4.84 6.24
C GLU A 355 38.51 3.85 5.48
N TYR A 356 38.49 2.60 5.92
CA TYR A 356 39.22 1.50 5.30
C TYR A 356 38.25 0.54 4.63
N CYS A 357 38.66 -0.03 3.49
CA CYS A 357 37.87 -1.04 2.79
C CYS A 357 37.74 -2.29 3.66
N ASN A 358 36.50 -2.70 3.95
CA ASN A 358 36.23 -3.89 4.74
C ASN A 358 36.70 -5.21 4.08
N LEU A 359 36.98 -5.22 2.77
CA LEU A 359 37.44 -6.39 2.04
C LEU A 359 38.96 -6.51 1.95
N CYS A 360 39.68 -5.39 1.78
CA CYS A 360 41.14 -5.41 1.56
C CYS A 360 41.97 -4.54 2.49
N GLY A 361 41.34 -3.78 3.41
CA GLY A 361 42.02 -2.93 4.38
C GLY A 361 42.69 -1.68 3.80
N GLU A 362 42.57 -1.42 2.50
CA GLU A 362 43.09 -0.20 1.88
C GLU A 362 42.24 1.02 2.28
N MET A 363 42.90 2.16 2.50
CA MET A 363 42.22 3.43 2.77
C MET A 363 41.37 3.83 1.56
N VAL A 364 40.11 4.19 1.80
CA VAL A 364 39.21 4.68 0.76
C VAL A 364 39.44 6.18 0.59
N THR A 365 40.02 6.58 -0.55
CA THR A 365 40.38 7.97 -0.85
C THR A 365 39.30 8.74 -1.60
N ASP A 366 38.35 8.04 -2.22
CA ASP A 366 37.33 8.64 -3.08
C ASP A 366 36.05 8.98 -2.30
N LEU A 367 35.38 10.05 -2.75
CA LEU A 367 34.13 10.51 -2.14
C LEU A 367 33.05 9.43 -2.23
N PRO A 368 32.39 9.09 -1.11
CA PRO A 368 31.63 7.84 -0.95
C PRO A 368 30.32 7.75 -1.76
N TRP A 369 29.87 8.81 -2.42
CA TRP A 369 28.60 8.83 -3.13
C TRP A 369 28.71 8.59 -4.64
N ASN A 370 29.89 8.70 -5.25
CA ASN A 370 30.10 8.48 -6.68
C ASN A 370 30.71 7.09 -6.92
N LYS A 371 29.92 6.13 -7.41
CA LYS A 371 30.31 4.72 -7.69
C LYS A 371 31.38 4.20 -6.71
N PRO A 372 31.04 4.00 -5.43
CA PRO A 372 32.03 3.80 -4.38
C PRO A 372 32.84 2.53 -4.61
N THR A 373 34.11 2.71 -4.95
CA THR A 373 35.09 1.63 -5.05
C THR A 373 36.30 1.95 -4.18
N CYS A 374 36.95 0.92 -3.64
CA CYS A 374 38.26 1.13 -3.02
C CYS A 374 39.35 1.26 -4.10
N PRO A 375 40.58 1.70 -3.75
CA PRO A 375 41.69 1.80 -4.72
C PRO A 375 42.04 0.50 -5.44
N LYS A 376 41.67 -0.66 -4.88
CA LYS A 376 41.84 -1.99 -5.49
C LYS A 376 40.64 -2.44 -6.36
N GLY A 377 39.63 -1.59 -6.53
CA GLY A 377 38.48 -1.85 -7.39
C GLY A 377 37.33 -2.64 -6.75
N HIS A 378 37.34 -2.89 -5.44
CA HIS A 378 36.20 -3.51 -4.77
C HIS A 378 35.02 -2.54 -4.71
N GLN A 379 33.83 -3.00 -5.11
CA GLN A 379 32.58 -2.25 -4.92
C GLN A 379 32.18 -2.26 -3.45
N LEU A 380 31.92 -1.07 -2.91
CA LEU A 380 31.58 -0.90 -1.50
C LEU A 380 30.08 -0.59 -1.39
N PRO A 381 29.24 -1.55 -0.98
CA PRO A 381 27.82 -1.28 -0.78
C PRO A 381 27.68 -0.24 0.34
N ARG A 382 27.03 0.89 0.07
CA ARG A 382 26.88 1.98 1.04
C ARG A 382 25.43 2.25 1.38
N CYS A 383 25.21 2.66 2.62
CA CYS A 383 23.91 3.10 3.08
C CYS A 383 23.43 4.35 2.34
N ALA A 384 22.17 4.35 1.91
CA ALA A 384 21.55 5.46 1.19
C ALA A 384 21.36 6.74 2.02
N ILE A 385 21.52 6.68 3.35
CA ILE A 385 21.44 7.85 4.24
C ILE A 385 22.83 8.17 4.79
N THR A 386 23.48 7.21 5.43
CA THR A 386 24.71 7.48 6.21
C THR A 386 25.97 7.47 5.38
N LEU A 387 25.89 7.02 4.12
CA LEU A 387 27.02 6.79 3.21
C LEU A 387 28.09 5.82 3.73
N LEU A 388 27.89 5.20 4.91
CA LEU A 388 28.80 4.21 5.46
C LEU A 388 28.74 2.90 4.66
N GLN A 389 29.87 2.20 4.60
CA GLN A 389 29.94 0.84 4.08
C GLN A 389 29.03 -0.11 4.88
N ILE A 390 28.30 -0.98 4.18
CA ILE A 390 27.54 -2.07 4.78
C ILE A 390 28.49 -3.26 4.97
N THR A 391 28.92 -3.47 6.21
CA THR A 391 29.92 -4.49 6.56
C THR A 391 29.31 -5.77 7.16
N CYS A 392 28.00 -5.79 7.40
CA CYS A 392 27.30 -6.91 8.05
C CYS A 392 26.13 -7.42 7.20
N LEU A 393 25.77 -8.69 7.38
CA LEU A 393 24.66 -9.33 6.68
C LEU A 393 23.29 -8.86 7.15
N LYS A 394 23.19 -8.40 8.41
CA LYS A 394 21.94 -7.90 8.98
C LYS A 394 21.76 -6.43 8.62
N TYR A 395 21.48 -6.11 7.36
CA TYR A 395 21.14 -4.76 6.91
C TYR A 395 19.68 -4.67 6.48
N ARG A 396 19.15 -3.45 6.36
CA ARG A 396 17.80 -3.22 5.84
C ARG A 396 17.84 -2.83 4.38
N ASN A 397 16.86 -3.25 3.59
CA ASN A 397 16.65 -2.79 2.22
C ASN A 397 15.25 -2.19 2.06
N CYS A 398 15.11 -1.27 1.11
CA CYS A 398 13.80 -0.81 0.69
C CYS A 398 13.20 -1.86 -0.26
N PRO A 399 12.00 -2.41 0.02
CA PRO A 399 11.41 -3.42 -0.85
C PRO A 399 11.00 -2.88 -2.23
N ASN A 400 10.87 -1.56 -2.37
CA ASN A 400 10.48 -0.94 -3.63
C ASN A 400 11.67 -0.49 -4.48
N CYS A 401 12.62 0.27 -3.92
CA CYS A 401 13.76 0.78 -4.69
C CYS A 401 15.08 0.02 -4.51
N GLY A 402 15.15 -0.95 -3.60
CA GLY A 402 16.35 -1.75 -3.35
C GLY A 402 17.48 -1.05 -2.61
N ARG A 403 17.34 0.24 -2.26
CA ARG A 403 18.34 0.99 -1.49
C ARG A 403 18.58 0.32 -0.13
N ILE A 404 19.85 0.29 0.27
CA ILE A 404 20.30 -0.37 1.51
C ILE A 404 20.54 0.64 2.63
N PHE A 405 20.31 0.20 3.86
CA PHE A 405 20.33 1.03 5.07
C PHE A 405 21.20 0.39 6.15
N HIS A 406 22.08 1.20 6.75
CA HIS A 406 23.03 0.74 7.78
C HIS A 406 22.29 0.41 9.09
N PRO A 407 22.64 -0.67 9.79
CA PRO A 407 21.95 -1.09 11.03
C PRO A 407 22.05 -0.10 12.17
N LEU A 408 23.06 0.78 12.16
CA LEU A 408 23.14 1.89 13.13
C LEU A 408 21.84 2.70 13.17
N LEU A 409 21.10 2.79 12.05
CA LEU A 409 19.86 3.53 11.96
C LEU A 409 18.76 2.96 12.87
N ASP A 410 18.84 1.67 13.25
CA ASP A 410 17.91 1.04 14.20
C ASP A 410 17.98 1.68 15.59
N ASN A 411 19.17 2.16 15.99
CA ASN A 411 19.37 2.87 17.26
C ASN A 411 18.97 4.34 17.17
N GLU A 412 18.88 4.87 15.95
CA GLU A 412 18.59 6.27 15.70
C GLU A 412 17.11 6.51 15.45
N PHE A 413 16.42 5.58 14.78
CA PHE A 413 15.03 5.73 14.36
C PHE A 413 14.17 4.58 14.91
N GLY A 414 12.97 4.90 15.40
CA GLY A 414 12.01 3.88 15.81
C GLY A 414 11.51 3.03 14.64
N ASP A 415 11.37 3.64 13.45
CA ASP A 415 11.08 2.98 12.19
C ASP A 415 11.97 3.55 11.09
N VAL A 416 12.84 2.71 10.51
CA VAL A 416 13.77 3.12 9.45
C VAL A 416 13.01 3.10 8.13
N LYS A 417 12.75 4.27 7.55
CA LYS A 417 12.06 4.41 6.26
C LYS A 417 13.02 4.75 5.13
N CYS A 418 12.67 4.33 3.93
CA CYS A 418 13.38 4.73 2.73
C CYS A 418 13.17 6.22 2.46
N LEU A 419 14.26 6.98 2.31
CA LEU A 419 14.20 8.42 2.08
C LEU A 419 13.50 8.81 0.76
N TYR A 420 13.48 7.90 -0.23
CA TYR A 420 12.89 8.11 -1.55
C TYR A 420 11.47 7.54 -1.70
N CYS A 421 11.21 6.37 -1.11
CA CYS A 421 9.92 5.69 -1.23
C CYS A 421 8.96 5.97 -0.08
N ASP A 422 9.49 6.47 1.05
CA ASP A 422 8.73 6.72 2.28
C ASP A 422 8.06 5.47 2.89
N ILE A 423 8.56 4.28 2.54
CA ILE A 423 8.11 2.99 3.09
C ILE A 423 9.13 2.42 4.07
N PRO A 424 8.71 1.58 5.03
CA PRO A 424 9.63 0.90 5.95
C PRO A 424 10.69 0.08 5.21
N ALA A 425 11.95 0.25 5.62
CA ALA A 425 13.04 -0.59 5.18
C ALA A 425 13.03 -1.88 6.01
N ILE A 426 13.04 -3.03 5.33
CA ILE A 426 12.92 -4.35 5.95
C ILE A 426 14.28 -5.03 6.03
N TYR A 427 14.49 -5.90 7.02
CA TYR A 427 15.71 -6.71 7.05
C TYR A 427 15.73 -7.66 5.86
N ASP A 428 16.80 -7.63 5.10
CA ASP A 428 17.00 -8.58 4.03
C ASP A 428 17.60 -9.85 4.62
N ASN A 429 16.76 -10.87 4.84
CA ASN A 429 17.23 -12.20 5.23
C ASN A 429 17.71 -13.01 4.02
N ARG A 430 17.63 -12.48 2.79
CA ARG A 430 18.12 -13.14 1.59
C ARG A 430 19.60 -12.81 1.42
N ILE A 431 20.44 -13.85 1.48
CA ILE A 431 21.87 -13.74 1.20
C ILE A 431 22.03 -13.11 -0.18
N VAL A 432 22.73 -11.96 -0.26
CA VAL A 432 23.17 -11.37 -1.53
C VAL A 432 23.92 -12.46 -2.29
N SER A 433 23.43 -12.83 -3.48
CA SER A 433 23.97 -13.79 -4.47
C SER A 433 23.18 -15.09 -4.69
N VAL A 434 21.85 -15.05 -4.90
CA VAL A 434 21.14 -16.11 -5.67
C VAL A 434 20.00 -15.48 -6.49
N GLY A 435 20.34 -14.56 -7.39
CA GLY A 435 19.35 -13.83 -8.20
C GLY A 435 18.78 -14.62 -9.38
N ASP A 436 19.39 -15.75 -9.79
CA ASP A 436 19.07 -16.34 -11.11
C ASP A 436 18.57 -17.81 -11.06
N GLU A 437 18.53 -18.46 -9.88
CA GLU A 437 18.15 -19.89 -9.78
C GLU A 437 16.76 -20.15 -9.19
N VAL A 438 16.21 -19.23 -8.39
CA VAL A 438 14.91 -19.44 -7.72
C VAL A 438 13.73 -19.21 -8.67
N GLU A 439 13.87 -18.36 -9.69
CA GLU A 439 12.82 -18.10 -10.70
C GLU A 439 12.49 -19.31 -11.58
N LYS A 440 13.35 -20.35 -11.64
CA LYS A 440 13.19 -21.48 -12.57
C LYS A 440 12.39 -22.68 -12.02
N ASN A 441 12.03 -22.69 -10.73
CA ASN A 441 11.52 -23.90 -10.07
C ASN A 441 10.08 -23.84 -9.57
N TYR A 442 9.22 -22.98 -10.14
CA TYR A 442 7.79 -23.05 -9.89
C TYR A 442 7.14 -24.14 -10.76
N ARG A 443 6.80 -25.29 -10.17
CA ARG A 443 5.87 -26.25 -10.77
C ARG A 443 4.45 -25.73 -10.56
N ASN A 444 3.78 -25.35 -11.66
CA ASN A 444 2.38 -24.99 -11.67
C ASN A 444 1.52 -26.25 -11.38
N LEU A 445 0.93 -26.32 -10.18
CA LEU A 445 0.11 -27.45 -9.73
C LEU A 445 -1.32 -27.43 -10.34
N SER A 446 -1.64 -26.41 -11.14
CA SER A 446 -2.93 -26.24 -11.84
C SER A 446 -2.96 -26.93 -13.21
N LEU A 447 -1.81 -27.42 -13.70
CA LEU A 447 -1.72 -28.12 -14.99
C LEU A 447 -2.17 -29.58 -14.85
N ARG A 448 -3.18 -29.98 -15.64
CA ARG A 448 -3.60 -31.38 -15.72
C ARG A 448 -2.43 -32.26 -16.23
N PRO A 449 -2.29 -33.50 -15.71
CA PRO A 449 -1.27 -34.42 -16.19
C PRO A 449 -1.38 -34.66 -17.70
N LEU A 450 -0.24 -34.58 -18.40
CA LEU A 450 -0.11 -34.78 -19.85
C LEU A 450 -0.70 -36.10 -20.37
N SER A 451 -0.93 -37.09 -19.49
CA SER A 451 -1.54 -38.39 -19.85
C SER A 451 -3.02 -38.32 -20.22
N GLU A 452 -3.74 -37.24 -19.88
CA GLU A 452 -5.17 -37.11 -20.23
C GLU A 452 -5.40 -36.40 -21.59
N LEU A 453 -4.38 -35.73 -22.14
CA LEU A 453 -4.50 -34.96 -23.39
C LEU A 453 -4.33 -35.82 -24.66
N GLU A 454 -3.78 -37.03 -24.54
CA GLU A 454 -3.59 -37.93 -25.69
C GLU A 454 -4.89 -38.67 -26.08
N ASN A 455 -5.82 -38.83 -25.14
CA ASN A 455 -7.09 -39.53 -25.40
C ASN A 455 -8.16 -38.64 -26.08
N SER A 456 -8.08 -37.30 -25.99
CA SER A 456 -9.06 -36.42 -26.64
C SER A 456 -8.75 -36.17 -28.13
N LYS A 457 -7.50 -36.37 -28.56
CA LYS A 457 -7.07 -36.15 -29.95
C LYS A 457 -7.53 -37.22 -30.95
N MET A 458 -8.01 -38.38 -30.48
CA MET A 458 -8.55 -39.42 -31.35
C MET A 458 -10.05 -39.26 -31.67
N LEU A 459 -10.79 -38.42 -30.94
CA LEU A 459 -12.22 -38.20 -31.18
C LEU A 459 -12.55 -36.97 -32.05
N GLU A 460 -11.60 -36.03 -32.20
CA GLU A 460 -11.81 -34.80 -32.98
C GLU A 460 -11.41 -34.93 -34.46
N SER A 461 -10.91 -36.08 -34.91
CA SER A 461 -10.48 -36.31 -36.30
C SER A 461 -11.61 -36.57 -37.30
N GLU A 462 -12.85 -36.79 -36.88
CA GLU A 462 -13.96 -37.09 -37.80
C GLU A 462 -14.79 -35.88 -38.27
N ASN A 463 -14.72 -34.73 -37.59
CA ASN A 463 -15.61 -33.60 -37.90
C ASN A 463 -14.94 -32.40 -38.60
N ALA A 464 -13.68 -32.54 -39.04
CA ALA A 464 -12.92 -31.47 -39.68
C ALA A 464 -12.89 -31.58 -41.23
N LEU A 465 -14.07 -31.68 -41.86
CA LEU A 465 -14.23 -31.56 -43.31
C LEU A 465 -15.14 -30.40 -43.72
N THR A 466 -15.08 -29.29 -42.99
CA THR A 466 -15.59 -28.01 -43.49
C THR A 466 -14.80 -26.88 -42.84
N GLU A 467 -14.34 -25.96 -43.69
CA GLU A 467 -13.82 -24.63 -43.35
C GLU A 467 -12.33 -24.51 -42.96
N LYS A 468 -11.47 -24.78 -43.95
CA LYS A 468 -10.19 -24.07 -44.08
C LYS A 468 -10.39 -22.68 -44.68
N ARG A 469 -10.26 -21.62 -43.88
CA ARG A 469 -9.50 -20.38 -44.20
C ARG A 469 -9.65 -19.32 -43.10
N ALA A 470 -8.66 -19.19 -42.21
CA ALA A 470 -8.04 -17.90 -41.85
C ALA A 470 -6.96 -18.06 -40.75
N LYS A 471 -5.71 -17.79 -41.15
CA LYS A 471 -4.58 -17.22 -40.40
C LYS A 471 -4.43 -17.49 -38.89
N LYS A 472 -3.40 -18.32 -38.60
CA LYS A 472 -2.39 -18.22 -37.52
C LYS A 472 -2.61 -17.12 -36.46
N ARG A 473 -2.97 -17.54 -35.24
CA ARG A 473 -2.57 -16.88 -34.00
C ARG A 473 -1.86 -17.89 -33.09
N LYS A 474 -0.62 -17.57 -32.72
CA LYS A 474 0.09 -18.18 -31.59
C LYS A 474 -0.64 -17.75 -30.32
N THR A 475 -1.07 -18.70 -29.50
CA THR A 475 -1.59 -18.46 -28.15
C THR A 475 -0.45 -18.68 -27.15
N ASN A 476 0.01 -17.59 -26.53
CA ASN A 476 0.87 -17.61 -25.35
C ASN A 476 -0.03 -17.90 -24.14
N ASN A 477 0.06 -19.10 -23.57
CA ASN A 477 -0.59 -19.45 -22.30
C ASN A 477 0.43 -19.28 -21.19
N GLY A 478 0.30 -18.19 -20.44
CA GLY A 478 0.72 -18.07 -19.06
C GLY A 478 -0.51 -17.67 -18.26
N ASP A 479 -0.49 -17.89 -16.94
CA ASP A 479 -1.59 -17.47 -16.07
C ASP A 479 -1.80 -15.97 -16.21
N THR A 480 -3.05 -15.56 -16.49
CA THR A 480 -3.34 -14.19 -16.86
C THR A 480 -4.46 -13.57 -16.05
N PHE A 481 -4.11 -12.53 -15.28
CA PHE A 481 -5.09 -11.67 -14.62
C PHE A 481 -5.69 -10.70 -15.63
N THR A 482 -7.01 -10.56 -15.66
CA THR A 482 -7.68 -9.62 -16.57
C THR A 482 -8.01 -8.33 -15.83
N LEU A 483 -7.32 -7.23 -16.17
CA LEU A 483 -7.56 -5.92 -15.56
C LEU A 483 -8.47 -5.07 -16.48
N ILE A 484 -9.75 -4.98 -16.13
CA ILE A 484 -10.73 -4.18 -16.88
C ILE A 484 -10.70 -2.74 -16.38
N VAL A 485 -10.33 -1.81 -17.26
CA VAL A 485 -10.46 -0.36 -17.03
C VAL A 485 -11.48 0.15 -18.03
N ASN A 486 -12.52 0.81 -17.54
CA ASN A 486 -13.54 1.42 -18.41
C ASN A 486 -13.10 2.83 -18.82
N LYS A 487 -13.17 3.12 -20.12
CA LYS A 487 -13.11 4.47 -20.70
C LYS A 487 -14.22 4.52 -21.76
N ASN A 488 -15.11 5.50 -21.64
CA ASN A 488 -16.06 5.97 -22.67
C ASN A 488 -16.44 4.91 -23.74
N ASP A 489 -17.37 4.03 -23.39
CA ASP A 489 -18.07 3.07 -24.27
C ASP A 489 -17.29 1.89 -24.87
N GLU A 490 -16.00 1.69 -24.57
CA GLU A 490 -15.27 0.49 -25.02
C GLU A 490 -14.66 -0.31 -23.87
N THR A 491 -15.01 -1.60 -23.81
CA THR A 491 -14.45 -2.53 -22.82
C THR A 491 -13.21 -3.20 -23.37
N ILE A 492 -12.05 -2.91 -22.78
CA ILE A 492 -10.79 -3.51 -23.18
C ILE A 492 -10.30 -4.42 -22.05
N THR A 493 -10.16 -5.70 -22.37
CA THR A 493 -9.63 -6.77 -21.51
C THR A 493 -8.17 -7.03 -21.88
N GLU A 494 -7.26 -6.99 -20.91
CA GLU A 494 -5.86 -7.41 -21.12
C GLU A 494 -5.40 -8.34 -20.01
N THR A 495 -4.60 -9.33 -20.39
CA THR A 495 -4.26 -10.54 -19.64
C THR A 495 -2.76 -10.50 -19.27
N TRP A 496 -2.44 -10.47 -17.97
CA TRP A 496 -1.05 -10.31 -17.47
C TRP A 496 -0.31 -11.64 -17.26
N GLN A 497 0.79 -11.92 -17.97
CA GLN A 497 1.72 -12.99 -17.56
C GLN A 497 2.62 -12.47 -16.40
N GLU A 498 2.79 -13.26 -15.34
CA GLU A 498 3.51 -12.89 -14.09
C GLU A 498 4.93 -12.34 -14.31
N PHE A 499 5.34 -11.47 -13.37
CA PHE A 499 6.65 -10.79 -13.28
C PHE A 499 7.79 -11.70 -12.84
#